data_AF-A0A973B080-F1
#
_entry.id   AF-A0A973B080-F1
#
_cell.length_a   1.000
_cell.length_b   1.000
_cell.length_c   1.000
_cell.angle_alpha   90.00
_cell.angle_beta   90.00
_cell.angle_gamma   90.00
#
_symmetry.space_group_name_H-M   'P 1'
#
loop_
_entity.id
_entity.type
_entity.pdbx_description
1 polymer ?
#
loop_
_entity_poly.entity_id
_entity_poly.type
_entity_poly.pdbx_seq_one_letter_code
_entity_poly.pdbx_strand_id
1 'polypeptide(L)'
;LHALRRYPNGEERCIACKLCEAVCPALAITIESDQRDDGTRRTTRYDIDLTKCIFCGFCEEACPVDAIVETHIHEYHGEKRGDLYFTKDMLLSVGDQFEKEIAMHKTSDAKFR
;
A
#
# COMPACT_ATOMS: atom_id res chain seq x y z
N LEU A 1 8.61 -4.60 -2.67
CA LEU A 1 7.25 -4.72 -3.24
C LEU A 1 6.30 -3.88 -2.38
N HIS A 2 5.14 -3.44 -2.86
CA HIS A 2 4.22 -2.65 -2.03
C HIS A 2 3.23 -3.57 -1.30
N ALA A 3 2.77 -3.18 -0.11
CA ALA A 3 1.73 -3.90 0.63
C ALA A 3 0.72 -2.94 1.27
N LEU A 4 -0.56 -3.32 1.23
CA LEU A 4 -1.61 -2.67 2.02
C LEU A 4 -1.84 -3.46 3.31
N ARG A 5 -1.83 -2.76 4.44
CA ARG A 5 -1.91 -3.36 5.77
C ARG A 5 -3.30 -3.28 6.37
N ARG A 6 -3.54 -4.19 7.32
CA ARG A 6 -4.74 -4.23 8.17
C ARG A 6 -4.41 -3.88 9.61
N TYR A 7 -5.44 -3.50 10.35
CA TYR A 7 -5.40 -3.46 11.80
C TYR A 7 -5.50 -4.90 12.37
N PRO A 8 -5.13 -5.12 13.65
CA PRO A 8 -5.26 -6.44 14.28
C PRO A 8 -6.69 -7.02 14.29
N ASN A 9 -7.71 -6.18 14.14
CA ASN A 9 -9.11 -6.59 14.03
C ASN A 9 -9.53 -7.01 12.60
N GLY A 10 -8.60 -7.00 11.63
CA GLY A 10 -8.85 -7.36 10.23
C GLY A 10 -9.35 -6.21 9.33
N GLU A 11 -9.66 -5.04 9.90
CA GLU A 11 -10.07 -3.89 9.10
C GLU A 11 -8.88 -3.31 8.32
N GLU A 12 -9.11 -2.90 7.08
CA GLU A 12 -8.06 -2.23 6.28
C GLU A 12 -7.65 -0.91 6.94
N ARG A 13 -6.35 -0.61 6.97
CA ARG A 13 -5.86 0.65 7.55
C ARG A 13 -6.16 1.86 6.68
N CYS A 14 -6.33 1.66 5.37
CA CYS A 14 -6.48 2.76 4.42
C CYS A 14 -7.80 3.52 4.65
N ILE A 15 -7.68 4.84 4.90
CA ILE A 15 -8.83 5.75 5.10
C ILE A 15 -9.16 6.59 3.85
N ALA A 16 -8.64 6.16 2.69
CA ALA A 16 -8.83 6.82 1.40
C ALA A 16 -8.51 8.34 1.40
N CYS A 17 -7.45 8.77 2.09
CA CYS A 17 -7.05 10.18 2.14
C CYS A 17 -6.37 10.70 0.87
N LYS A 18 -5.96 9.79 -0.04
CA LYS A 18 -5.27 10.08 -1.31
C LYS A 18 -3.92 10.81 -1.19
N LEU A 19 -3.33 10.88 0.01
CA LEU A 19 -2.01 11.51 0.20
C LEU A 19 -0.89 10.77 -0.54
N CYS A 20 -0.91 9.43 -0.53
CA CYS A 20 0.06 8.62 -1.27
C CYS A 20 -0.05 8.78 -2.80
N GLU A 21 -1.27 8.97 -3.33
CA GLU A 21 -1.49 9.29 -4.75
C GLU A 21 -0.96 10.68 -5.08
N ALA A 22 -1.22 11.67 -4.23
CA ALA A 22 -0.77 13.05 -4.44
C ALA A 22 0.76 13.22 -4.36
N VAL A 23 1.42 12.50 -3.45
CA VAL A 23 2.88 12.60 -3.25
C VAL A 23 3.68 11.77 -4.26
N CYS A 24 3.04 10.83 -4.97
CA CYS A 24 3.74 9.90 -5.86
C CYS A 24 4.39 10.65 -7.03
N PRO A 25 5.74 10.76 -7.10
CA PRO A 25 6.40 11.57 -8.13
C PRO A 25 6.22 10.98 -9.54
N ALA A 26 6.01 9.67 -9.64
CA ALA A 26 5.81 8.97 -10.90
C ALA A 26 4.33 8.80 -11.29
N LEU A 27 3.39 9.30 -10.49
CA LEU A 27 1.95 9.13 -10.70
C LEU A 27 1.56 7.65 -10.92
N ALA A 28 2.17 6.76 -10.15
CA ALA A 28 2.02 5.30 -10.27
C ALA A 28 0.80 4.75 -9.52
N ILE A 29 0.22 5.53 -8.60
CA ILE A 29 -0.89 5.11 -7.73
C ILE A 29 -2.19 5.71 -8.26
N THR A 30 -3.27 4.93 -8.30
CA THR A 30 -4.61 5.42 -8.63
C THR A 30 -5.60 5.00 -7.56
N ILE A 31 -6.32 5.97 -6.98
CA ILE A 31 -7.25 5.72 -5.87
C ILE A 31 -8.65 6.24 -6.18
N GLU A 32 -9.64 5.37 -6.02
CA GLU A 32 -11.06 5.72 -5.97
C GLU A 32 -11.62 5.31 -4.61
N SER A 33 -12.59 6.07 -4.11
CA SER A 33 -13.16 5.84 -2.79
C SER A 33 -14.62 6.19 -2.74
N ASP A 34 -15.31 5.49 -1.85
CA ASP A 34 -16.73 5.69 -1.59
C ASP A 34 -17.00 5.54 -0.08
N GLN A 35 -18.19 5.96 0.34
CA GLN A 35 -18.69 5.75 1.68
C GLN A 35 -19.31 4.35 1.78
N ARG A 36 -18.90 3.57 2.79
CA ARG A 36 -19.53 2.29 3.13
C ARG A 36 -20.81 2.50 3.93
N ASP A 37 -21.60 1.44 4.07
CA ASP A 37 -22.86 1.43 4.84
C ASP A 37 -22.68 1.79 6.33
N ASP A 38 -21.49 1.55 6.89
CA ASP A 38 -21.13 1.91 8.27
C ASP A 38 -20.75 3.40 8.44
N GLY A 39 -20.86 4.19 7.36
CA GLY A 39 -20.53 5.61 7.32
C GLY A 39 -19.04 5.90 7.15
N THR A 40 -18.17 4.88 7.13
CA THR A 40 -16.73 5.06 6.95
C THR A 40 -16.36 5.22 5.47
N ARG A 41 -15.32 6.01 5.19
CA ARG A 41 -14.79 6.15 3.83
C ARG A 41 -13.67 5.14 3.58
N ARG A 42 -13.78 4.39 2.48
CA ARG A 42 -12.85 3.32 2.11
C ARG A 42 -12.57 3.32 0.62
N THR A 43 -11.49 2.66 0.21
CA THR A 43 -11.11 2.63 -1.20
C THR A 43 -11.93 1.57 -1.95
N THR A 44 -12.51 1.95 -3.07
CA THR A 44 -13.12 1.02 -4.03
C THR A 44 -12.07 0.54 -5.03
N ARG A 45 -11.07 1.38 -5.32
CA ARG A 45 -9.91 1.08 -6.14
C ARG A 45 -8.65 1.60 -5.48
N TYR A 46 -7.62 0.78 -5.47
CA TYR A 46 -6.28 1.17 -5.05
C TYR A 46 -5.29 0.37 -5.89
N ASP A 47 -4.83 0.97 -6.96
CA ASP A 47 -3.93 0.30 -7.89
C ASP A 47 -2.56 0.95 -7.86
N ILE A 48 -1.51 0.13 -8.03
CA ILE A 48 -0.15 0.59 -8.23
C ILE A 48 0.41 -0.03 -9.50
N ASP A 49 0.82 0.83 -10.44
CA ASP A 49 1.60 0.42 -11.61
C ASP A 49 3.08 0.34 -11.22
N LEU A 50 3.58 -0.86 -10.94
CA LEU A 50 4.98 -1.06 -10.55
C LEU A 50 5.95 -0.81 -11.70
N THR A 51 5.48 -0.71 -12.95
CA THR A 51 6.33 -0.32 -14.09
C THR A 51 6.60 1.18 -14.12
N LYS A 52 5.75 1.98 -13.46
CA LYS A 52 5.94 3.42 -13.27
C LYS A 52 6.60 3.74 -11.93
N CYS A 53 6.31 2.95 -10.90
CA CYS A 53 6.81 3.21 -9.57
C CYS A 53 8.35 3.19 -9.55
N ILE A 54 8.94 4.17 -8.87
CA ILE A 54 10.39 4.31 -8.73
C ILE A 54 10.91 3.87 -7.35
N PHE A 55 10.06 3.25 -6.51
CA PHE A 55 10.41 2.70 -5.19
C PHE A 55 11.16 3.71 -4.30
N CYS A 56 10.57 4.90 -4.14
CA CYS A 56 11.18 6.01 -3.40
C CYS A 56 10.73 6.10 -1.93
N GLY A 57 9.78 5.28 -1.47
CA GLY A 57 9.29 5.30 -0.09
C GLY A 57 8.32 6.44 0.27
N PHE A 58 8.14 7.47 -0.57
CA PHE A 58 7.31 8.64 -0.22
C PHE A 58 5.85 8.29 0.09
N CYS A 59 5.30 7.26 -0.56
CA CYS A 59 3.93 6.83 -0.30
C CYS A 59 3.77 6.26 1.13
N GLU A 60 4.79 5.60 1.66
CA GLU A 60 4.81 5.06 3.01
C GLU A 60 4.98 6.18 4.05
N GLU A 61 5.85 7.16 3.79
CA GLU A 61 6.06 8.29 4.69
C GLU A 61 4.85 9.21 4.77
N ALA A 62 4.19 9.46 3.63
CA ALA A 62 3.01 10.31 3.56
C ALA A 62 1.76 9.65 4.15
N CYS A 63 1.77 8.34 4.41
CA CYS A 63 0.60 7.63 4.90
C CYS A 63 0.39 7.89 6.40
N PRO A 64 -0.69 8.58 6.82
CA PRO A 64 -0.88 8.98 8.22
C PRO A 64 -1.25 7.83 9.16
N VAL A 65 -1.54 6.65 8.60
CA VAL A 65 -2.08 5.47 9.33
C VAL A 65 -1.29 4.20 9.02
N ASP A 66 -0.13 4.33 8.37
CA ASP A 66 0.70 3.20 7.92
C ASP A 66 -0.09 2.14 7.12
N ALA A 67 -0.95 2.59 6.22
CA ALA A 67 -1.75 1.69 5.38
C ALA A 67 -0.95 1.11 4.22
N ILE A 68 -0.16 1.93 3.52
CA ILE A 68 0.73 1.49 2.43
C ILE A 68 2.17 1.49 2.96
N VAL A 69 2.90 0.41 2.67
CA VAL A 69 4.31 0.25 3.04
C VAL A 69 5.10 -0.37 1.90
N GLU A 70 6.40 -0.10 1.86
CA GLU A 70 7.34 -0.85 1.03
C GLU A 70 7.89 -2.05 1.81
N THR A 71 7.68 -3.25 1.28
CA THR A 71 8.21 -4.50 1.83
C THR A 71 9.62 -4.76 1.31
N HIS A 72 10.37 -5.60 2.04
CA HIS A 72 11.71 -6.05 1.64
C HIS A 72 11.69 -7.19 0.59
N ILE A 73 10.56 -7.40 -0.06
CA ILE A 73 10.44 -8.35 -1.17
C ILE A 73 10.96 -7.67 -2.43
N HIS A 74 12.14 -8.09 -2.86
CA HIS A 74 12.77 -7.62 -4.09
C HIS A 74 12.61 -8.62 -5.25
N GLU A 75 12.23 -9.86 -4.92
CA GLU A 75 12.08 -10.96 -5.87
C GLU A 75 10.65 -11.02 -6.40
N TYR A 76 10.35 -10.15 -7.37
CA TYR A 76 9.10 -10.20 -8.14
C TYR A 76 9.44 -10.06 -9.63
N HIS A 77 8.70 -10.75 -10.48
CA HIS A 77 8.89 -10.69 -11.93
C HIS A 77 7.53 -10.67 -12.62
N GLY A 78 7.47 -9.99 -13.76
CA GLY A 78 6.35 -10.07 -14.69
C GLY A 78 6.88 -10.51 -16.04
N GLU A 79 6.21 -11.47 -16.66
CA GLU A 79 6.57 -11.97 -18.00
C GLU A 79 5.82 -11.21 -19.09
N LYS A 80 4.64 -10.70 -18.75
CA LYS A 80 3.73 -10.01 -19.65
C LYS A 80 3.41 -8.62 -19.14
N ARG A 81 3.04 -7.74 -20.07
CA ARG A 81 2.53 -6.41 -19.73
C ARG A 81 1.25 -6.56 -18.92
N GLY A 82 1.22 -5.96 -17.74
CA GLY A 82 0.09 -6.03 -16.81
C GLY A 82 0.35 -6.89 -15.58
N ASP A 83 1.31 -7.82 -15.62
CA ASP A 83 1.66 -8.65 -14.45
C ASP A 83 2.16 -7.81 -13.27
N LEU A 84 2.73 -6.65 -13.58
CA LEU A 84 3.26 -5.67 -12.61
C LEU A 84 2.25 -4.54 -12.29
N TYR A 85 0.98 -4.72 -12.65
CA TYR A 85 -0.10 -3.82 -12.25
C TYR A 85 -0.85 -4.42 -11.06
N PHE A 86 -0.57 -3.89 -9.87
CA PHE A 86 -1.04 -4.45 -8.61
C PHE A 86 -2.36 -3.81 -8.21
N THR A 87 -3.40 -4.63 -8.08
CA THR A 87 -4.71 -4.20 -7.60
C THR A 87 -4.77 -4.17 -6.08
N LYS A 88 -5.82 -3.54 -5.54
CA LYS A 88 -6.07 -3.45 -4.09
C LYS A 88 -6.01 -4.82 -3.41
N ASP A 89 -6.66 -5.84 -3.98
CA ASP A 89 -6.73 -7.16 -3.39
C ASP A 89 -5.37 -7.86 -3.39
N MET A 90 -4.57 -7.68 -4.44
CA MET A 90 -3.20 -8.18 -4.50
C MET A 90 -2.34 -7.53 -3.41
N LEU A 91 -2.42 -6.20 -3.27
CA LEU A 91 -1.66 -5.46 -2.26
C LEU A 91 -2.04 -5.84 -0.83
N LEU A 92 -3.34 -6.07 -0.57
CA LEU A 92 -3.82 -6.56 0.72
C LEU A 92 -3.35 -8.00 0.97
N SER A 93 -3.36 -8.86 -0.05
CA SER A 93 -2.86 -10.24 0.07
C SER A 93 -1.37 -10.28 0.43
N VAL A 94 -0.56 -9.39 -0.16
CA VAL A 94 0.85 -9.23 0.23
C VAL A 94 0.95 -8.75 1.68
N GLY A 95 0.14 -7.77 2.10
CA GLY A 95 0.11 -7.34 3.49
C GLY A 95 -0.22 -8.48 4.45
N ASP A 96 -1.27 -9.24 4.16
CA ASP A 96 -1.71 -10.36 4.98
C ASP A 96 -0.66 -11.47 5.09
N GLN A 97 0.06 -11.76 4.00
CA GLN A 97 1.13 -12.77 3.98
C GLN A 97 2.37 -12.34 4.78
N PHE A 98 2.74 -11.05 4.72
CA PHE A 98 4.03 -10.56 5.22
C PHE A 98 3.92 -9.62 6.45
N GLU A 99 2.72 -9.47 7.05
CA GLU A 99 2.48 -8.53 8.15
C GLU A 99 3.45 -8.71 9.33
N LYS A 100 3.86 -9.94 9.65
CA LYS A 100 4.81 -10.20 10.76
C LYS A 100 6.18 -9.56 10.50
N GLU A 101 6.70 -9.71 9.29
CA GLU A 101 7.98 -9.15 8.89
C GLU A 101 7.89 -7.62 8.79
N ILE A 102 6.83 -7.12 8.14
CA ILE A 102 6.53 -5.70 8.03
C ILE A 102 6.47 -5.06 9.42
N ALA A 103 5.72 -5.64 10.36
CA ALA A 103 5.59 -5.12 11.73
C ALA A 103 6.93 -5.12 12.49
N MET A 104 7.75 -6.16 12.32
CA MET A 104 9.09 -6.23 12.92
C MET A 104 9.99 -5.09 12.42
N HIS A 105 10.03 -4.87 11.10
CA HIS A 105 10.86 -3.81 10.51
C HIS A 105 10.37 -2.42 10.91
N LYS A 106 9.06 -2.18 10.89
CA LYS A 106 8.46 -0.92 11.37
C LYS A 106 8.80 -0.66 12.83
N THR A 107 8.76 -1.69 13.67
CA THR A 107 9.12 -1.56 15.10
C THR A 107 10.59 -1.22 15.28
N SER A 108 11.48 -1.81 14.47
CA SER A 108 12.91 -1.51 14.49
C SER A 108 13.19 -0.07 14.06
N ASP A 109 12.46 0.42 13.06
CA ASP A 109 12.66 1.74 12.45
C ASP A 109 11.93 2.89 13.18
N ALA A 110 10.97 2.57 14.07
CA ALA A 110 10.13 3.55 14.76
C ALA A 110 10.88 4.61 15.60
N LYS A 111 12.18 4.44 15.86
CA LYS A 111 13.01 5.44 16.56
C LYS A 111 13.51 6.55 15.65
N PHE A 112 13.48 6.34 14.33
CA PHE A 112 14.04 7.23 13.32
C PHE A 112 12.96 7.92 12.47
N ARG A 113 11.69 7.58 12.69
CA ARG A 113 10.50 8.22 12.12
C ARG A 113 9.82 9.09 13.17
#